data_AF-A0A829D1Z2-F1
#
_entry.id   AF-A0A829D1Z2-F1
#
_cell.length_a   1.000
_cell.length_b   1.000
_cell.length_c   1.000
_cell.angle_alpha   90.00
_cell.angle_beta   90.00
_cell.angle_gamma   90.00
#
_symmetry.space_group_name_H-M   'P 1'
#
loop_
_entity.id
_entity.type
_entity.pdbx_description
1 polymer ?
#
loop_
_entity_poly.entity_id
_entity_poly.type
_entity_poly.pdbx_seq_one_letter_code
_entity_poly.pdbx_strand_id
1 'polypeptide(L)'
;MKFTDRIETFLDRFRDKKTSVAIGADSKKSFGQTTKEVTKYLDEVTPNYPFEMFPVLSKFALINPDFNQSLKRTIFLTNTGFKWQLEGANQNAIEAALNEIDKWFDLLPGITNKLLRQTAITGVLSAEAVPSFELDSIETVQLIPVSKVRFKKEKIEGKNGGVRYRFAPYQNLENGTQLALNEEIYTYEPLETNEDSPYGIPPAIAAIKSMYSQSRGMENLEKSTSKWPLLGFLSVVMSKFKPAPGTDLKNIQTLQKEFLQKSAKEIEKSIESGLLVGSDGTKIDHHSIASEKSSGLRDVMQVIEEQLSSGMDTDLFILGRPTSVTETYAKVSSKLFLMKGENIRHPVKNFLEKTLTLHLRMKGFRFTRLRASWKEGRPLNPEDDALARKTNEEAEKLRTERLISLYNEGVIDLNTLAKEHGLEKAQGKGISKNALSAILRSLGIDPLSQEVQDLVNTYEHHSKRNERVAGGSQEPDFISSDENDEELDNEFQKKRAF
;
A
#
# COMPACT_ATOMS: atom_id res chain seq x y z
N MET A 1 -18.65 21.13 47.74
CA MET A 1 -18.39 19.69 47.99
C MET A 1 -17.28 19.28 47.04
N LYS A 2 -16.12 18.91 47.59
CA LYS A 2 -14.82 19.03 46.92
C LYS A 2 -14.51 17.76 46.09
N PHE A 3 -13.74 17.92 45.02
CA PHE A 3 -13.30 16.87 44.08
C PHE A 3 -12.63 15.66 44.77
N THR A 4 -12.18 15.84 46.01
CA THR A 4 -11.69 14.80 46.92
C THR A 4 -12.73 13.72 47.23
N ASP A 5 -14.01 14.10 47.39
CA ASP A 5 -15.07 13.19 47.83
C ASP A 5 -15.49 12.21 46.70
N ARG A 6 -15.21 12.55 45.44
CA ARG A 6 -15.43 11.69 44.26
C ARG A 6 -14.31 10.67 44.04
N ILE A 7 -13.11 10.91 44.57
CA ILE A 7 -11.96 10.00 44.44
C ILE A 7 -12.07 8.87 45.47
N GLU A 8 -12.54 9.17 46.68
CA GLU A 8 -12.80 8.15 47.71
C GLU A 8 -13.89 7.16 47.26
N THR A 9 -14.97 7.64 46.63
CA THR A 9 -16.04 6.78 46.11
C THR A 9 -15.63 5.91 44.92
N PHE A 10 -14.59 6.28 44.17
CA PHE A 10 -14.04 5.47 43.08
C PHE A 10 -13.11 4.36 43.60
N LEU A 11 -12.29 4.68 44.61
CA LEU A 11 -11.37 3.72 45.24
C LEU A 11 -12.10 2.67 46.07
N ASP A 12 -13.20 3.02 46.75
CA ASP A 12 -14.00 2.04 47.50
C ASP A 12 -14.68 1.00 46.58
N ARG A 13 -15.05 1.38 45.35
CA ARG A 13 -15.59 0.43 44.36
C ARG A 13 -14.56 -0.59 43.85
N PHE A 14 -13.27 -0.26 43.93
CA PHE A 14 -12.18 -1.17 43.55
C PHE A 14 -11.75 -2.09 44.70
N ARG A 15 -12.16 -1.82 45.93
CA ARG A 15 -11.85 -2.66 47.09
C ARG A 15 -12.80 -3.84 47.25
N ASP A 16 -14.02 -3.72 46.73
CA ASP A 16 -15.12 -4.67 46.98
C ASP A 16 -15.25 -5.81 45.95
N LYS A 17 -14.38 -5.85 44.93
CA LYS A 17 -14.27 -7.00 44.01
C LYS A 17 -12.89 -7.63 44.14
N LYS A 18 -12.87 -8.90 44.57
CA LYS A 18 -11.68 -9.76 44.66
C LYS A 18 -11.09 -10.08 43.27
N THR A 19 -10.61 -9.08 42.53
CA THR A 19 -9.69 -9.25 41.41
C THR A 19 -8.28 -9.04 41.91
N SER A 20 -7.61 -10.12 42.29
CA SER A 20 -6.22 -10.13 42.70
C SER A 20 -5.30 -9.89 41.51
N VAL A 21 -4.87 -8.64 41.30
CA VAL A 21 -3.66 -8.35 40.52
C VAL A 21 -2.49 -8.52 41.49
N ALA A 22 -1.75 -9.62 41.34
CA ALA A 22 -0.53 -9.85 42.08
C ALA A 22 0.55 -8.90 41.55
N ILE A 23 0.68 -7.72 42.18
CA ILE A 23 1.83 -6.84 42.03
C ILE A 23 2.91 -7.40 42.96
N GLY A 24 3.99 -7.91 42.38
CA GLY A 24 5.16 -8.41 43.12
C GLY A 24 5.67 -7.35 44.09
N ALA A 25 5.91 -7.78 45.32
CA ALA A 25 6.41 -6.93 46.39
C ALA A 25 7.87 -6.58 46.13
N ASP A 26 8.17 -5.31 45.83
CA ASP A 26 9.48 -4.73 46.12
C ASP A 26 9.45 -3.21 46.30
N SER A 27 9.90 -2.79 47.49
CA SER A 27 10.08 -1.43 48.04
C SER A 27 8.83 -0.51 48.06
N LYS A 28 8.48 0.01 49.25
CA LYS A 28 7.43 1.01 49.44
C LYS A 28 7.78 2.30 48.69
N LYS A 29 7.35 2.41 47.43
CA LYS A 29 7.45 3.64 46.64
C LYS A 29 6.69 4.77 47.36
N SER A 30 7.31 5.94 47.44
CA SER A 30 6.70 7.13 48.04
C SER A 30 5.46 7.56 47.25
N PHE A 31 4.44 8.10 47.92
CA PHE A 31 3.22 8.62 47.30
C PHE A 31 3.51 9.56 46.11
N GLY A 32 4.59 10.36 46.19
CA GLY A 32 5.03 11.24 45.10
C GLY A 32 5.62 10.51 43.87
N GLN A 33 6.16 9.30 44.05
CA GLN A 33 6.59 8.43 42.94
C GLN A 33 5.36 7.75 42.31
N THR A 34 4.41 7.32 43.12
CA THR A 34 3.14 6.75 42.66
C THR A 34 2.32 7.77 41.86
N THR A 35 2.25 9.04 42.29
CA THR A 35 1.55 10.09 41.53
C THR A 35 2.26 10.40 40.21
N LYS A 36 3.60 10.41 40.16
CA LYS A 36 4.35 10.60 38.90
C LYS A 36 4.17 9.41 37.94
N GLU A 37 4.15 8.19 38.44
CA GLU A 37 3.86 6.99 37.64
C GLU A 37 2.42 7.00 37.11
N VAL A 38 1.45 7.40 37.93
CA VAL A 38 0.04 7.54 37.51
C VAL A 38 -0.13 8.67 36.50
N THR A 39 0.52 9.83 36.69
CA THR A 39 0.45 10.94 35.73
C THR A 39 1.11 10.55 34.40
N LYS A 40 2.26 9.86 34.47
CA LYS A 40 2.94 9.30 33.29
C LYS A 40 2.08 8.25 32.57
N TYR A 41 1.37 7.40 33.31
CA TYR A 41 0.42 6.43 32.75
C TYR A 41 -0.79 7.10 32.10
N LEU A 42 -1.23 8.25 32.62
CA LEU A 42 -2.31 9.05 32.04
C LEU A 42 -1.88 9.86 30.80
N ASP A 43 -0.59 10.24 30.72
CA ASP A 43 -0.03 10.96 29.56
C ASP A 43 0.37 10.04 28.39
N GLU A 44 0.63 8.76 28.68
CA GLU A 44 0.96 7.74 27.67
C GLU A 44 -0.30 7.29 26.93
N VAL A 45 -0.28 7.41 25.60
CA VAL A 45 -1.39 6.95 24.76
C VAL A 45 -1.29 5.43 24.62
N THR A 46 -2.33 4.72 25.05
CA THR A 46 -2.39 3.25 24.97
C THR A 46 -3.03 2.79 23.67
N PRO A 47 -2.45 1.82 22.95
CA PRO A 47 -3.10 1.18 21.81
C PRO A 47 -4.40 0.47 22.21
N ASN A 48 -5.42 0.52 21.36
CA ASN A 48 -6.73 -0.12 21.60
C ASN A 48 -6.77 -1.62 21.24
N TYR A 49 -5.65 -2.18 20.78
CA TYR A 49 -5.49 -3.57 20.39
C TYR A 49 -4.16 -4.10 20.96
N PRO A 50 -3.95 -5.43 21.05
CA PRO A 50 -2.73 -5.99 21.62
C PRO A 50 -1.50 -5.63 20.78
N PHE A 51 -0.77 -4.61 21.19
CA PHE A 51 0.36 -4.02 20.45
C PHE A 51 1.50 -5.04 20.26
N GLU A 52 1.56 -6.04 21.12
CA GLU A 52 2.48 -7.17 21.06
C GLU A 52 2.25 -8.05 19.82
N MET A 53 1.16 -7.84 19.07
CA MET A 53 0.90 -8.58 17.82
C MET A 53 1.76 -8.11 16.64
N PHE A 54 2.37 -6.92 16.69
CA PHE A 54 3.21 -6.43 15.58
C PHE A 54 4.40 -7.36 15.23
N PRO A 55 5.22 -7.81 16.21
CA PRO A 55 6.25 -8.81 15.94
C PRO A 55 5.68 -10.17 15.49
N VAL A 56 4.51 -10.55 16.01
CA VAL A 56 3.86 -11.82 15.67
C VAL A 56 3.39 -11.83 14.21
N LEU A 57 2.73 -10.77 13.76
CA LEU A 57 2.36 -10.57 12.35
C LEU A 57 3.56 -10.59 11.43
N SER A 58 4.67 -9.95 11.83
CA SER A 58 5.92 -9.97 11.05
C SER A 58 6.48 -11.39 10.87
N LYS A 59 6.34 -12.25 11.88
CA LYS A 59 6.71 -13.67 11.80
C LYS A 59 5.73 -14.46 10.94
N PHE A 60 4.42 -14.29 11.13
CA PHE A 60 3.40 -14.96 10.31
C PHE A 60 3.53 -14.61 8.83
N ALA A 61 3.84 -13.36 8.50
CA ALA A 61 4.11 -12.94 7.12
C ALA A 61 5.27 -13.69 6.44
N LEU A 62 6.16 -14.33 7.22
CA LEU A 62 7.25 -15.16 6.71
C LEU A 62 6.88 -16.64 6.63
N ILE A 63 6.16 -17.17 7.63
CA ILE A 63 5.95 -18.61 7.79
C ILE A 63 4.58 -19.10 7.29
N ASN A 64 3.55 -18.26 7.32
CA ASN A 64 2.22 -18.65 6.86
C ASN A 64 2.17 -18.50 5.32
N PRO A 65 1.88 -19.57 4.56
CA PRO A 65 1.98 -19.54 3.10
C PRO A 65 0.99 -18.55 2.47
N ASP A 66 -0.24 -18.51 2.97
CA ASP A 66 -1.31 -17.66 2.42
C ASP A 66 -1.02 -16.18 2.71
N PHE A 67 -0.57 -15.86 3.93
CA PHE A 67 -0.16 -14.50 4.27
C PHE A 67 1.08 -14.06 3.49
N ASN A 68 2.09 -14.92 3.37
CA ASN A 68 3.29 -14.60 2.60
C ASN A 68 2.96 -14.35 1.12
N GLN A 69 2.09 -15.17 0.55
CA GLN A 69 1.67 -15.05 -0.84
C GLN A 69 0.86 -13.78 -1.09
N SER A 70 -0.12 -13.48 -0.22
CA SER A 70 -0.89 -12.23 -0.26
C SER A 70 0.02 -11.01 -0.15
N LEU A 71 0.93 -11.00 0.84
CA LEU A 71 1.88 -9.91 1.05
C LEU A 71 2.77 -9.67 -0.18
N LYS A 72 3.33 -10.74 -0.77
CA LYS A 72 4.15 -10.64 -1.98
C LYS A 72 3.35 -10.05 -3.14
N ARG A 73 2.13 -10.56 -3.38
CA ARG A 73 1.23 -10.03 -4.42
C ARG A 73 0.93 -8.55 -4.19
N THR A 74 0.62 -8.16 -2.96
CA THR A 74 0.41 -6.76 -2.58
C THR A 74 1.63 -5.93 -2.93
N ILE A 75 2.83 -6.29 -2.48
CA ILE A 75 4.05 -5.51 -2.73
C ILE A 75 4.34 -5.38 -4.24
N PHE A 76 4.30 -6.48 -5.00
CA PHE A 76 4.69 -6.47 -6.41
C PHE A 76 3.65 -5.80 -7.32
N LEU A 77 2.36 -5.95 -7.03
CA LEU A 77 1.29 -5.33 -7.83
C LEU A 77 1.08 -3.86 -7.43
N THR A 78 1.36 -3.50 -6.18
CA THR A 78 1.29 -2.10 -5.75
C THR A 78 2.52 -1.31 -6.16
N ASN A 79 3.72 -1.89 -6.26
CA ASN A 79 4.87 -1.13 -6.72
C ASN A 79 4.89 -0.94 -8.26
N THR A 80 4.29 0.15 -8.74
CA THR A 80 4.31 0.53 -10.17
C THR A 80 5.43 1.52 -10.50
N GLY A 81 6.20 1.95 -9.50
CA GLY A 81 7.18 3.03 -9.62
C GLY A 81 6.53 4.42 -9.62
N PHE A 82 7.38 5.45 -9.62
CA PHE A 82 6.97 6.84 -9.47
C PHE A 82 7.22 7.65 -10.73
N LYS A 83 6.32 8.60 -10.99
CA LYS A 83 6.52 9.76 -11.86
C LYS A 83 6.68 10.99 -10.96
N TRP A 84 7.82 11.66 -11.08
CA TRP A 84 8.14 12.84 -10.28
C TRP A 84 7.87 14.12 -11.06
N GLN A 85 7.37 15.13 -10.37
CA GLN A 85 7.10 16.45 -10.92
C GLN A 85 7.66 17.51 -9.97
N LEU A 86 8.53 18.37 -10.50
CA LEU A 86 9.03 19.56 -9.80
C LEU A 86 8.25 20.80 -10.26
N GLU A 87 7.80 21.60 -9.31
CA GLU A 87 7.17 22.91 -9.55
C GLU A 87 8.14 24.04 -9.15
N GLY A 88 8.18 25.12 -9.94
CA GLY A 88 8.92 26.34 -9.60
C GLY A 88 10.44 26.29 -9.86
N ALA A 89 10.89 25.41 -10.75
CA ALA A 89 12.28 25.33 -11.21
C ALA A 89 12.35 25.48 -12.74
N ASN A 90 13.52 25.85 -13.27
CA ASN A 90 13.74 25.88 -14.72
C ASN A 90 13.94 24.46 -15.28
N GLN A 91 13.77 24.28 -16.59
CA GLN A 91 13.80 22.97 -17.23
C GLN A 91 15.10 22.18 -16.95
N ASN A 92 16.26 22.85 -17.04
CA ASN A 92 17.56 22.21 -16.77
C ASN A 92 17.69 21.74 -15.31
N ALA A 93 17.20 22.52 -14.34
CA ALA A 93 17.21 22.11 -12.93
C ALA A 93 16.22 20.99 -12.65
N ILE A 94 15.08 20.96 -13.36
CA ILE A 94 14.12 19.84 -13.30
C ILE A 94 14.80 18.56 -13.77
N GLU A 95 15.41 18.57 -14.94
CA GLU A 95 16.11 17.39 -15.50
C GLU A 95 17.25 16.92 -14.60
N ALA A 96 18.05 17.84 -14.07
CA ALA A 96 19.12 17.52 -13.11
C ALA A 96 18.56 16.92 -11.80
N ALA A 97 17.46 17.46 -11.27
CA ALA A 97 16.84 16.95 -10.05
C ALA A 97 16.22 15.55 -10.27
N LEU A 98 15.60 15.31 -11.42
CA LEU A 98 15.05 13.99 -11.77
C LEU A 98 16.17 12.95 -11.89
N ASN A 99 17.28 13.29 -12.55
CA ASN A 99 18.45 12.42 -12.62
C ASN A 99 19.04 12.13 -11.22
N GLU A 100 19.01 13.10 -10.31
CA GLU A 100 19.47 12.88 -8.93
C GLU A 100 18.52 11.95 -8.15
N ILE A 101 17.21 12.09 -8.34
CA ILE A 101 16.23 11.16 -7.75
C ILE A 101 16.50 9.72 -8.24
N ASP A 102 16.73 9.53 -9.53
CA ASP A 102 17.01 8.21 -10.10
C ASP A 102 18.29 7.60 -9.50
N LYS A 103 19.38 8.38 -9.41
CA LYS A 103 20.60 7.95 -8.72
C LYS A 103 20.36 7.58 -7.25
N TRP A 104 19.53 8.32 -6.55
CA TRP A 104 19.20 8.03 -5.16
C TRP A 104 18.49 6.67 -5.01
N PHE A 105 17.58 6.35 -5.93
CA PHE A 105 16.94 5.02 -5.96
C PHE A 105 17.92 3.90 -6.32
N ASP A 106 18.90 4.16 -7.19
CA ASP A 106 19.96 3.20 -7.52
C ASP A 106 20.86 2.88 -6.32
N LEU A 107 21.12 3.87 -5.46
CA LEU A 107 21.88 3.69 -4.21
C LEU A 107 21.09 2.92 -3.15
N LEU A 108 19.76 2.99 -3.18
CA LEU A 108 18.87 2.34 -2.21
C LEU A 108 17.92 1.34 -2.90
N PRO A 109 18.46 0.27 -3.52
CA PRO A 109 17.67 -0.66 -4.30
C PRO A 109 16.61 -1.34 -3.43
N GLY A 110 15.39 -1.37 -3.95
CA GLY A 110 14.24 -2.00 -3.30
C GLY A 110 13.70 -1.23 -2.09
N ILE A 111 14.10 0.02 -1.85
CA ILE A 111 13.57 0.83 -0.74
C ILE A 111 12.05 0.93 -0.77
N THR A 112 11.44 1.17 -1.93
CA THR A 112 9.99 1.21 -2.10
C THR A 112 9.32 -0.09 -1.65
N ASN A 113 9.91 -1.24 -1.98
CA ASN A 113 9.39 -2.55 -1.56
C ASN A 113 9.51 -2.74 -0.04
N LYS A 114 10.61 -2.27 0.57
CA LYS A 114 10.80 -2.33 2.04
C LYS A 114 9.74 -1.48 2.76
N LEU A 115 9.48 -0.28 2.27
CA LEU A 115 8.45 0.63 2.80
C LEU A 115 7.05 0.02 2.63
N LEU A 116 6.69 -0.41 1.41
CA LEU A 116 5.41 -1.08 1.14
C LEU A 116 5.23 -2.33 2.01
N ARG A 117 6.29 -3.12 2.23
CA ARG A 117 6.24 -4.31 3.08
C ARG A 117 5.91 -3.95 4.53
N GLN A 118 6.54 -2.92 5.09
CA GLN A 118 6.24 -2.49 6.45
C GLN A 118 4.77 -2.03 6.56
N THR A 119 4.32 -1.19 5.63
CA THR A 119 2.95 -0.69 5.58
C THR A 119 1.93 -1.83 5.43
N ALA A 120 2.17 -2.79 4.54
CA ALA A 120 1.23 -3.90 4.29
C ALA A 120 1.10 -4.86 5.48
N ILE A 121 2.17 -5.06 6.26
CA ILE A 121 2.14 -5.95 7.44
C ILE A 121 1.56 -5.24 8.66
N THR A 122 2.02 -4.01 8.90
CA THR A 122 1.78 -3.29 10.16
C THR A 122 0.66 -2.26 10.03
N GLY A 123 0.20 -1.95 8.82
CA GLY A 123 -0.73 -0.85 8.59
C GLY A 123 -0.10 0.53 8.78
N VAL A 124 1.22 0.61 8.92
CA VAL A 124 1.95 1.84 9.25
C VAL A 124 3.27 1.87 8.51
N LEU A 125 3.59 3.04 7.95
CA LEU A 125 4.97 3.36 7.58
C LEU A 125 5.64 4.08 8.75
N SER A 126 6.73 3.53 9.25
CA SER A 126 7.55 4.11 10.32
C SER A 126 9.01 4.06 9.90
N ALA A 127 9.51 5.21 9.43
CA ALA A 127 10.82 5.33 8.83
C ALA A 127 11.43 6.71 9.04
N GLU A 128 12.76 6.75 9.07
CA GLU A 128 13.58 7.95 9.22
C GLU A 128 14.51 8.10 8.01
N ALA A 129 14.53 9.29 7.42
CA ALA A 129 15.50 9.67 6.40
C ALA A 129 16.79 10.12 7.10
N VAL A 130 17.87 9.36 6.94
CA VAL A 130 19.14 9.59 7.63
C VAL A 130 20.02 10.50 6.76
N PRO A 131 20.28 11.75 7.19
CA PRO A 131 21.20 12.64 6.49
C PRO A 131 22.64 12.12 6.55
N SER A 132 23.45 12.40 5.52
CA SER A 132 24.89 12.20 5.56
C SER A 132 25.52 13.06 6.66
N PHE A 133 26.70 12.68 7.15
CA PHE A 133 27.44 13.48 8.14
C PHE A 133 27.81 14.87 7.61
N GLU A 134 28.04 14.99 6.30
CA GLU A 134 28.33 16.24 5.59
C GLU A 134 27.09 17.12 5.40
N LEU A 135 25.89 16.60 5.71
CA LEU A 135 24.60 17.26 5.51
C LEU A 135 24.38 17.73 4.07
N ASP A 136 24.89 16.98 3.11
CA ASP A 136 24.79 17.26 1.66
C ASP A 136 23.76 16.36 0.96
N SER A 137 23.28 15.29 1.62
CA SER A 137 22.38 14.31 1.06
C SER A 137 21.68 13.47 2.13
N ILE A 138 20.65 12.73 1.72
CA ILE A 138 20.11 11.61 2.50
C ILE A 138 20.89 10.35 2.11
N GLU A 139 21.65 9.80 3.06
CA GLU A 139 22.52 8.63 2.89
C GLU A 139 21.70 7.32 2.87
N THR A 140 20.73 7.20 3.77
CA THR A 140 19.91 5.99 3.87
C THR A 140 18.53 6.25 4.46
N VAL A 141 17.69 5.22 4.42
CA VAL A 141 16.38 5.21 5.07
C VAL A 141 16.36 4.09 6.10
N GLN A 142 16.16 4.46 7.36
CA GLN A 142 16.05 3.51 8.46
C GLN A 142 14.58 3.23 8.77
N LEU A 143 14.18 1.96 8.65
CA LEU A 143 12.88 1.52 9.15
C LEU A 143 12.92 1.44 10.67
N ILE A 144 12.04 2.17 11.34
CA ILE A 144 11.86 2.07 12.78
C ILE A 144 10.79 1.00 13.03
N PRO A 145 11.06 -0.02 13.88
CA PRO A 145 10.05 -1.03 14.18
C PRO A 145 8.83 -0.37 14.84
N VAL A 146 7.65 -0.51 14.21
CA VAL A 146 6.37 0.05 14.71
C VAL A 146 6.10 -0.41 16.15
N SER A 147 6.48 -1.64 16.50
CA SER A 147 6.36 -2.20 17.86
C SER A 147 7.16 -1.45 18.94
N LYS A 148 8.18 -0.67 18.53
CA LYS A 148 9.01 0.15 19.42
C LYS A 148 8.51 1.60 19.52
N VAL A 149 7.58 2.03 18.66
CA VAL A 149 7.08 3.41 18.67
C VAL A 149 5.98 3.59 19.72
N ARG A 150 6.03 4.69 20.49
CA ARG A 150 5.03 5.13 21.47
C ARG A 150 4.74 6.60 21.27
N PHE A 151 3.58 7.04 21.75
CA PHE A 151 3.15 8.43 21.65
C PHE A 151 2.84 9.03 23.02
N LYS A 152 3.15 10.32 23.15
CA LYS A 152 2.73 11.16 24.29
C LYS A 152 1.92 12.33 23.78
N LYS A 153 0.92 12.76 24.54
CA LYS A 153 0.18 14.00 24.25
C LYS A 153 1.03 15.19 24.66
N GLU A 154 1.44 16.01 23.70
CA GLU A 154 2.16 17.26 23.93
C GLU A 154 1.24 18.45 23.77
N LYS A 155 1.30 19.37 24.74
CA LYS A 155 0.61 20.65 24.69
C LYS A 155 1.42 21.63 23.84
N ILE A 156 0.80 22.17 22.80
CA ILE A 156 1.35 23.26 21.99
C ILE A 156 0.58 24.53 22.31
N GLU A 157 1.30 25.58 22.71
CA GLU A 157 0.75 26.92 22.88
C GLU A 157 1.07 27.76 21.64
N GLY A 158 0.02 28.20 20.95
CA GLY A 158 0.16 29.11 19.83
C GLY A 158 0.47 30.53 20.30
N LYS A 159 1.05 31.34 19.40
CA LYS A 159 1.33 32.77 19.65
C LYS A 159 0.11 33.58 20.08
N ASN A 160 -1.10 33.08 19.78
CA ASN A 160 -2.38 33.72 20.12
C ASN A 160 -2.95 33.22 21.47
N GLY A 161 -2.16 32.50 22.29
CA GLY A 161 -2.61 31.87 23.53
C GLY A 161 -3.49 30.62 23.34
N GLY A 162 -3.78 30.23 22.10
CA GLY A 162 -4.55 29.02 21.79
C GLY A 162 -3.76 27.76 22.11
N VAL A 163 -4.36 26.85 22.88
CA VAL A 163 -3.76 25.57 23.24
C VAL A 163 -4.25 24.48 22.29
N ARG A 164 -3.33 23.69 21.75
CA ARG A 164 -3.62 22.50 20.96
C ARG A 164 -2.84 21.33 21.56
N TYR A 165 -3.32 20.11 21.34
CA TYR A 165 -2.58 18.91 21.70
C TYR A 165 -2.15 18.20 20.42
N ARG A 166 -0.96 17.63 20.42
CA ARG A 166 -0.48 16.73 19.37
C ARG A 166 0.07 15.45 19.97
N PHE A 167 0.17 14.40 19.17
CA PHE A 167 0.85 13.17 19.53
C PHE A 167 2.30 13.24 19.08
N ALA A 168 3.23 13.25 20.03
CA ALA A 168 4.66 13.23 19.73
C ALA A 168 5.21 11.80 19.79
N PRO A 169 5.95 11.35 18.76
CA PRO A 169 6.47 10.00 18.69
C PRO A 169 7.79 9.81 19.44
N TYR A 170 7.91 8.67 20.11
CA TYR A 170 9.11 8.23 20.82
C TYR A 170 9.41 6.77 20.46
N GLN A 171 10.69 6.40 20.41
CA GLN A 171 11.12 5.02 20.27
C GLN A 171 11.58 4.47 21.62
N ASN A 172 11.03 3.33 22.03
CA ASN A 172 11.54 2.55 23.14
C ASN A 172 12.79 1.77 22.68
N LEU A 173 13.92 2.05 23.33
CA LEU A 173 15.17 1.33 23.15
C LEU A 173 15.23 0.08 24.04
N GLU A 174 16.17 -0.83 23.73
CA GLU A 174 16.27 -2.13 24.43
C GLU A 174 16.71 -1.99 25.89
N ASN A 175 17.43 -0.92 26.21
CA ASN A 175 17.80 -0.56 27.57
C ASN A 175 16.64 0.09 28.37
N GLY A 176 15.43 0.15 27.81
CA GLY A 176 14.25 0.76 28.43
C GLY A 176 14.19 2.28 28.36
N THR A 177 15.16 2.94 27.73
CA THR A 177 15.14 4.39 27.53
C THR A 177 14.23 4.78 26.36
N GLN A 178 13.69 6.00 26.41
CA GLN A 178 12.83 6.56 25.37
C GLN A 178 13.61 7.60 24.57
N LEU A 179 13.75 7.38 23.27
CA LEU A 179 14.35 8.32 22.32
C LEU A 179 13.22 9.12 21.65
N ALA A 180 13.25 10.45 21.75
CA ALA A 180 12.34 11.30 20.99
C ALA A 180 12.68 11.24 19.50
N LEU A 181 11.68 11.02 18.64
CA LEU A 181 11.89 10.94 17.20
C LEU A 181 11.71 12.32 16.56
N ASN A 182 12.66 12.73 15.72
CA ASN A 182 12.62 14.04 15.07
C ASN A 182 11.65 14.05 13.90
N GLU A 183 10.48 14.65 14.09
CA GLU A 183 9.40 14.73 13.09
C GLU A 183 9.78 15.40 11.76
N GLU A 184 10.92 16.10 11.66
CA GLU A 184 11.40 16.66 10.39
C GLU A 184 11.98 15.58 9.45
N ILE A 185 12.61 14.54 10.02
CA ILE A 185 13.28 13.46 9.27
C ILE A 185 12.59 12.10 9.46
N TYR A 186 11.86 11.93 10.55
CA TYR A 186 11.04 10.77 10.87
C TYR A 186 9.61 10.96 10.38
N THR A 187 9.00 9.86 9.95
CA THR A 187 7.59 9.81 9.55
C THR A 187 6.93 8.58 10.16
N TYR A 188 5.79 8.79 10.81
CA TYR A 188 4.85 7.75 11.19
C TYR A 188 3.53 8.02 10.46
N GLU A 189 3.23 7.21 9.45
CA GLU A 189 2.01 7.37 8.66
C GLU A 189 1.18 6.08 8.69
N PRO A 190 0.05 6.08 9.42
CA PRO A 190 -0.87 4.95 9.49
C PRO A 190 -1.85 4.92 8.30
N LEU A 191 -2.27 3.72 7.89
CA LEU A 191 -3.37 3.53 6.92
C LEU A 191 -4.72 3.89 7.53
N GLU A 192 -4.93 3.45 8.76
CA GLU A 192 -6.17 3.63 9.52
C GLU A 192 -5.82 3.75 11.00
N THR A 193 -6.53 4.61 11.71
CA THR A 193 -6.42 4.83 13.14
C THR A 193 -7.79 4.89 13.79
N ASN A 194 -7.87 4.56 15.07
CA ASN A 194 -9.06 4.92 15.86
C ASN A 194 -9.08 6.44 16.11
N GLU A 195 -10.27 7.01 16.31
CA GLU A 195 -10.49 8.46 16.43
C GLU A 195 -9.55 9.16 17.45
N ASP A 196 -9.27 8.52 18.58
CA ASP A 196 -8.52 9.12 19.69
C ASP A 196 -7.13 8.46 19.92
N SER A 197 -6.59 7.81 18.90
CA SER A 197 -5.32 7.05 18.98
C SER A 197 -4.46 7.26 17.73
N PRO A 198 -3.17 7.63 17.86
CA PRO A 198 -2.26 7.75 16.73
C PRO A 198 -1.77 6.40 16.19
N TYR A 199 -2.07 5.29 16.87
CA TYR A 199 -1.58 3.96 16.48
C TYR A 199 -2.35 3.40 15.29
N GLY A 200 -1.62 3.03 14.24
CA GLY A 200 -2.23 2.45 13.05
C GLY A 200 -2.68 1.00 13.23
N ILE A 201 -3.74 0.59 12.54
CA ILE A 201 -4.33 -0.74 12.68
C ILE A 201 -3.70 -1.70 11.64
N PRO A 202 -3.12 -2.84 12.04
CA PRO A 202 -2.57 -3.79 11.08
C PRO A 202 -3.68 -4.44 10.23
N PRO A 203 -3.57 -4.48 8.90
CA PRO A 203 -4.63 -5.00 8.03
C PRO A 203 -5.00 -6.46 8.31
N ALA A 204 -4.00 -7.29 8.62
CA ALA A 204 -4.20 -8.72 8.87
C ALA A 204 -4.41 -9.08 10.36
N ILE A 205 -4.70 -8.11 11.23
CA ILE A 205 -4.82 -8.36 12.68
C ILE A 205 -5.94 -9.37 13.00
N ALA A 206 -7.06 -9.32 12.26
CA ALA A 206 -8.20 -10.22 12.44
C ALA A 206 -7.90 -11.66 12.00
N ALA A 207 -6.96 -11.85 11.08
CA ALA A 207 -6.58 -13.16 10.56
C ALA A 207 -5.67 -13.99 11.48
N ILE A 208 -5.09 -13.41 12.53
CA ILE A 208 -4.12 -14.09 13.41
C ILE A 208 -4.69 -15.41 13.97
N LYS A 209 -5.95 -15.40 14.40
CA LYS A 209 -6.63 -16.59 14.93
C LYS A 209 -6.75 -17.68 13.85
N SER A 210 -7.13 -17.30 12.64
CA SER A 210 -7.28 -18.22 11.50
C SER A 210 -5.92 -18.79 11.07
N MET A 211 -4.86 -17.98 11.05
CA MET A 211 -3.48 -18.44 10.79
C MET A 211 -3.02 -19.48 11.82
N TYR A 212 -3.33 -19.25 13.10
CA TYR A 212 -3.03 -20.22 14.16
C TYR A 212 -3.83 -21.52 13.99
N SER A 213 -5.13 -21.43 13.71
CA SER A 213 -5.98 -22.60 13.45
C SER A 213 -5.49 -23.40 12.24
N GLN A 214 -5.08 -22.74 11.16
CA GLN A 214 -4.52 -23.38 9.97
C GLN A 214 -3.23 -24.14 10.31
N SER A 215 -2.32 -23.50 11.06
CA SER A 215 -1.08 -24.15 11.49
C SER A 215 -1.33 -25.39 12.35
N ARG A 216 -2.29 -25.35 13.27
CA ARG A 216 -2.71 -26.51 14.07
C ARG A 216 -3.38 -27.60 13.24
N GLY A 217 -4.22 -27.20 12.30
CA GLY A 217 -4.84 -28.11 11.33
C GLY A 217 -3.78 -28.88 10.55
N MET A 218 -2.78 -28.17 10.03
CA MET A 218 -1.67 -28.77 9.29
C MET A 218 -0.81 -29.69 10.15
N GLU A 219 -0.47 -29.30 11.39
CA GLU A 219 0.26 -30.16 12.33
C GLU A 219 -0.50 -31.48 12.61
N ASN A 220 -1.82 -31.39 12.76
CA ASN A 220 -2.67 -32.57 12.95
C ASN A 220 -2.76 -33.43 11.68
N LEU A 221 -2.81 -32.80 10.51
CA LEU A 221 -2.73 -33.47 9.22
C LEU A 221 -1.40 -34.21 9.07
N GLU A 222 -0.27 -33.58 9.33
CA GLU A 222 1.05 -34.22 9.26
C GLU A 222 1.15 -35.43 10.21
N LYS A 223 0.66 -35.30 11.45
CA LYS A 223 0.56 -36.42 12.39
C LYS A 223 -0.34 -37.53 11.86
N SER A 224 -1.46 -37.19 11.22
CA SER A 224 -2.37 -38.17 10.61
C SER A 224 -1.75 -38.83 9.37
N THR A 225 -1.02 -38.07 8.55
CA THR A 225 -0.37 -38.54 7.32
C THR A 225 0.87 -39.38 7.60
N SER A 226 1.63 -39.09 8.66
CA SER A 226 2.66 -40.01 9.16
C SER A 226 2.08 -41.38 9.57
N LYS A 227 0.77 -41.41 9.84
CA LYS A 227 -0.03 -42.59 10.16
C LYS A 227 -0.95 -42.99 8.99
N TRP A 228 -0.73 -42.50 7.77
CA TRP A 228 -1.57 -42.81 6.60
C TRP A 228 -1.69 -44.31 6.25
N PRO A 229 -0.70 -45.19 6.54
CA PRO A 229 -0.90 -46.65 6.46
C PRO A 229 -2.00 -47.16 7.41
N LEU A 230 -2.36 -46.36 8.41
CA LEU A 230 -3.39 -46.55 9.43
C LEU A 230 -4.59 -45.61 9.20
N LEU A 231 -5.05 -45.39 7.96
CA LEU A 231 -6.34 -44.73 7.70
C LEU A 231 -7.51 -45.65 8.11
N GLY A 232 -7.44 -46.10 9.35
CA GLY A 232 -8.25 -47.04 10.05
C GLY A 232 -7.63 -47.34 11.42
N PHE A 233 -8.45 -47.74 12.40
CA PHE A 233 -7.90 -48.27 13.64
C PHE A 233 -7.58 -49.76 13.46
N LEU A 234 -6.36 -50.14 13.84
CA LEU A 234 -5.90 -51.52 13.83
C LEU A 234 -6.31 -52.18 15.15
N SER A 235 -7.28 -53.07 15.09
CA SER A 235 -7.61 -53.95 16.22
C SER A 235 -6.68 -55.15 16.14
N VAL A 236 -5.72 -55.23 17.07
CA VAL A 236 -4.81 -56.37 17.17
C VAL A 236 -5.19 -57.21 18.38
N VAL A 237 -5.75 -58.39 18.12
CA VAL A 237 -6.02 -59.38 19.16
C VAL A 237 -4.83 -60.31 19.21
N MET A 238 -4.03 -60.20 20.28
CA MET A 238 -2.84 -61.03 20.50
C MET A 238 -3.20 -62.34 21.21
N SER A 239 -2.34 -63.33 21.03
CA SER A 239 -2.42 -64.59 21.78
C SER A 239 -2.30 -64.33 23.30
N LYS A 240 -3.03 -65.13 24.10
CA LYS A 240 -3.13 -64.95 25.56
C LYS A 240 -1.75 -64.96 26.19
N PHE A 241 -1.43 -63.94 26.99
CA PHE A 241 -0.19 -63.87 27.77
C PHE A 241 -0.05 -65.12 28.64
N LYS A 242 1.06 -65.85 28.48
CA LYS A 242 1.42 -67.01 29.29
C LYS A 242 2.67 -66.67 30.10
N PRO A 243 2.57 -66.49 31.43
CA PRO A 243 3.75 -66.24 32.26
C PRO A 243 4.67 -67.47 32.24
N ALA A 244 5.98 -67.23 32.41
CA ALA A 244 6.95 -68.31 32.49
C ALA A 244 6.66 -69.21 33.72
N PRO A 245 6.97 -70.52 33.65
CA PRO A 245 6.83 -71.40 34.80
C PRO A 245 7.62 -70.86 36.01
N GLY A 246 6.97 -70.68 37.17
CA GLY A 246 7.60 -70.16 38.40
C GLY A 246 7.43 -68.67 38.69
N THR A 247 6.63 -67.94 37.90
CA THR A 247 6.39 -66.50 38.10
C THR A 247 5.40 -66.23 39.26
N ASP A 248 5.72 -65.28 40.15
CA ASP A 248 4.87 -64.89 41.28
C ASP A 248 3.51 -64.31 40.83
N LEU A 249 2.42 -64.87 41.36
CA LEU A 249 1.02 -64.54 41.02
C LEU A 249 0.70 -63.04 41.24
N LYS A 250 1.41 -62.38 42.15
CA LYS A 250 1.20 -60.95 42.46
C LYS A 250 1.67 -59.99 41.35
N ASN A 251 2.61 -60.41 40.51
CA ASN A 251 3.20 -59.56 39.46
C ASN A 251 2.66 -59.84 38.05
N ILE A 252 1.75 -60.80 37.89
CA ILE A 252 1.22 -61.21 36.58
C ILE A 252 0.53 -60.06 35.85
N GLN A 253 -0.22 -59.21 36.56
CA GLN A 253 -0.92 -58.07 35.94
C GLN A 253 0.07 -57.03 35.39
N THR A 254 1.16 -56.77 36.13
CA THR A 254 2.22 -55.84 35.71
C THR A 254 2.95 -56.38 34.48
N LEU A 255 3.33 -57.67 34.50
CA LEU A 255 3.99 -58.34 33.37
C LEU A 255 3.10 -58.39 32.12
N GLN A 256 1.80 -58.60 32.30
CA GLN A 256 0.84 -58.56 31.20
C GLN A 256 0.73 -57.15 30.60
N LYS A 257 0.71 -56.11 31.44
CA LYS A 257 0.67 -54.71 30.98
C LYS A 257 1.96 -54.32 30.25
N GLU A 258 3.12 -54.74 30.75
CA GLU A 258 4.42 -54.52 30.10
C GLU A 258 4.51 -55.26 28.76
N PHE A 259 4.04 -56.50 28.70
CA PHE A 259 3.94 -57.27 27.45
C PHE A 259 3.08 -56.53 26.43
N LEU A 260 1.87 -56.09 26.80
CA LEU A 260 0.99 -55.34 25.92
C LEU A 260 1.60 -54.02 25.45
N GLN A 261 2.29 -53.28 26.32
CA GLN A 261 2.96 -52.03 25.95
C GLN A 261 4.15 -52.25 25.01
N LYS A 262 4.94 -53.30 25.25
CA LYS A 262 6.07 -53.65 24.40
C LYS A 262 5.60 -54.11 23.02
N SER A 263 4.59 -54.97 22.98
CA SER A 263 4.00 -55.43 21.73
C SER A 263 3.32 -54.30 20.96
N ALA A 264 2.63 -53.37 21.63
CA ALA A 264 2.06 -52.20 20.98
C ALA A 264 3.14 -51.34 20.29
N LYS A 265 4.29 -51.12 20.94
CA LYS A 265 5.44 -50.40 20.35
C LYS A 265 6.08 -51.15 19.18
N GLU A 266 6.21 -52.47 19.30
CA GLU A 266 6.75 -53.31 18.22
C GLU A 266 5.82 -53.34 17.01
N ILE A 267 4.51 -53.38 17.23
CA ILE A 267 3.48 -53.28 16.19
C ILE A 267 3.53 -51.90 15.53
N GLU A 268 3.62 -50.81 16.30
CA GLU A 268 3.75 -49.44 15.78
C GLU A 268 4.97 -49.32 14.85
N LYS A 269 6.13 -49.81 15.28
CA LYS A 269 7.37 -49.83 14.47
C LYS A 269 7.27 -50.72 13.23
N SER A 270 6.60 -51.87 13.36
CA SER A 270 6.37 -52.81 12.27
C SER A 270 5.49 -52.19 11.18
N ILE A 271 4.46 -51.44 11.58
CA ILE A 271 3.57 -50.70 10.69
C ILE A 271 4.30 -49.58 9.96
N GLU A 272 5.14 -48.80 10.66
CA GLU A 272 6.01 -47.79 10.03
C GLU A 272 6.94 -48.40 8.98
N SER A 273 7.43 -49.62 9.20
CA SER A 273 8.29 -50.35 8.27
C SER A 273 7.56 -51.04 7.11
N GLY A 274 6.21 -51.09 7.14
CA GLY A 274 5.39 -51.78 6.15
C GLY A 274 5.38 -53.32 6.25
N LEU A 275 6.00 -53.90 7.29
CA LEU A 275 6.08 -55.35 7.52
C LEU A 275 5.57 -55.68 8.92
N LEU A 276 4.45 -56.39 9.01
CA LEU A 276 3.85 -56.79 10.30
C LEU A 276 4.04 -58.30 10.51
N VAL A 277 4.77 -58.67 11.57
CA VAL A 277 5.02 -60.06 11.93
C VAL A 277 4.24 -60.40 13.20
N GLY A 278 3.27 -61.30 13.09
CA GLY A 278 2.46 -61.79 14.21
C GLY A 278 2.78 -63.24 14.57
N SER A 279 2.58 -63.62 15.83
CA SER A 279 2.60 -65.03 16.24
C SER A 279 1.27 -65.72 15.91
N ASP A 280 1.26 -67.06 15.89
CA ASP A 280 0.04 -67.84 15.70
C ASP A 280 -1.09 -67.41 16.67
N GLY A 281 -2.29 -67.21 16.13
CA GLY A 281 -3.45 -66.67 16.84
C GLY A 281 -3.59 -65.14 16.87
N THR A 282 -2.65 -64.38 16.30
CA THR A 282 -2.78 -62.91 16.17
C THR A 282 -3.80 -62.57 15.09
N LYS A 283 -4.91 -61.91 15.46
CA LYS A 283 -5.89 -61.38 14.49
C LYS A 283 -5.71 -59.89 14.34
N ILE A 284 -5.78 -59.45 13.09
CA ILE A 284 -5.51 -58.07 12.69
C ILE A 284 -6.71 -57.63 11.85
N ASP A 285 -7.53 -56.74 12.42
CA ASP A 285 -8.64 -56.13 11.71
C ASP A 285 -8.31 -54.66 11.44
N HIS A 286 -8.28 -54.30 10.16
CA HIS A 286 -8.11 -52.91 9.73
C HIS A 286 -9.48 -52.27 9.49
N HIS A 287 -9.88 -51.37 10.37
CA HIS A 287 -11.13 -50.63 10.21
C HIS A 287 -10.90 -49.34 9.46
N SER A 288 -10.93 -49.39 8.13
CA SER A 288 -10.71 -48.21 7.30
C SER A 288 -11.66 -47.06 7.67
N ILE A 289 -11.11 -45.86 7.89
CA ILE A 289 -11.84 -44.59 7.99
C ILE A 289 -12.18 -44.05 6.59
N ALA A 290 -11.70 -44.69 5.51
CA ALA A 290 -11.85 -44.25 4.13
C ALA A 290 -13.24 -44.47 3.51
N SER A 291 -14.32 -44.38 4.31
CA SER A 291 -15.70 -44.31 3.79
C SER A 291 -16.30 -42.95 4.12
N GLU A 292 -16.58 -42.15 3.10
CA GLU A 292 -17.44 -40.93 3.10
C GLU A 292 -17.01 -39.73 3.98
N LYS A 293 -16.13 -39.89 4.98
CA LYS A 293 -15.78 -38.84 5.96
C LYS A 293 -14.49 -38.08 5.69
N SER A 294 -13.75 -38.42 4.63
CA SER A 294 -12.53 -37.68 4.23
C SER A 294 -12.83 -36.27 3.69
N SER A 295 -14.08 -36.00 3.30
CA SER A 295 -14.58 -34.66 2.93
C SER A 295 -14.56 -33.67 4.10
N GLY A 296 -14.93 -34.10 5.30
CA GLY A 296 -15.09 -33.19 6.45
C GLY A 296 -13.81 -32.45 6.83
N LEU A 297 -12.64 -33.05 6.60
CA LEU A 297 -11.36 -32.39 6.83
C LEU A 297 -11.06 -31.31 5.79
N ARG A 298 -11.38 -31.57 4.52
CA ARG A 298 -11.29 -30.58 3.44
C ARG A 298 -12.24 -29.42 3.71
N ASP A 299 -13.46 -29.70 4.16
CA ASP A 299 -14.46 -28.68 4.48
C ASP A 299 -14.01 -27.80 5.65
N VAL A 300 -13.47 -28.40 6.71
CA VAL A 300 -12.91 -27.64 7.85
C VAL A 300 -11.73 -26.77 7.41
N MET A 301 -10.82 -27.30 6.60
CA MET A 301 -9.69 -26.52 6.09
C MET A 301 -10.16 -25.38 5.18
N GLN A 302 -11.16 -25.62 4.34
CA GLN A 302 -11.75 -24.58 3.49
C GLN A 302 -12.34 -23.45 4.33
N VAL A 303 -13.10 -23.76 5.40
CA VAL A 303 -13.65 -22.73 6.30
C VAL A 303 -12.52 -21.91 6.96
N ILE A 304 -11.43 -22.56 7.38
CA ILE A 304 -10.27 -21.86 7.95
C ILE A 304 -9.64 -20.93 6.90
N GLU A 305 -9.50 -21.39 5.65
CA GLU A 305 -8.96 -20.59 4.55
C GLU A 305 -9.85 -19.40 4.19
N GLU A 306 -11.17 -19.57 4.18
CA GLU A 306 -12.15 -18.49 3.96
C GLU A 306 -12.08 -17.43 5.07
N GLN A 307 -11.96 -17.86 6.33
CA GLN A 307 -11.78 -16.95 7.47
C GLN A 307 -10.42 -16.25 7.45
N LEU A 308 -9.38 -16.93 6.97
CA LEU A 308 -8.05 -16.34 6.77
C LEU A 308 -8.08 -15.28 5.67
N SER A 309 -8.66 -15.62 4.53
CA SER A 309 -8.89 -14.74 3.38
C SER A 309 -9.68 -13.49 3.78
N SER A 310 -10.79 -13.67 4.49
CA SER A 310 -11.62 -12.57 5.02
C SER A 310 -10.85 -11.70 6.02
N GLY A 311 -10.13 -12.32 6.96
CA GLY A 311 -9.37 -11.58 7.98
C GLY A 311 -8.13 -10.86 7.46
N MET A 312 -7.63 -11.23 6.28
CA MET A 312 -6.55 -10.54 5.57
C MET A 312 -7.08 -9.56 4.51
N ASP A 313 -8.40 -9.51 4.32
CA ASP A 313 -9.08 -8.72 3.30
C ASP A 313 -8.58 -9.01 1.87
N THR A 314 -8.31 -10.29 1.58
CA THR A 314 -7.83 -10.77 0.27
C THR A 314 -8.69 -11.93 -0.21
N ASP A 315 -9.19 -11.89 -1.44
CA ASP A 315 -10.05 -12.96 -1.95
C ASP A 315 -9.27 -14.27 -2.19
N LEU A 316 -9.90 -15.42 -1.97
CA LEU A 316 -9.31 -16.75 -2.24
C LEU A 316 -8.85 -16.92 -3.69
N PHE A 317 -9.55 -16.28 -4.64
CA PHE A 317 -9.12 -16.23 -6.04
C PHE A 317 -7.75 -15.57 -6.18
N ILE A 318 -7.54 -14.44 -5.50
CA ILE A 318 -6.25 -13.74 -5.48
C ILE A 318 -5.18 -14.60 -4.84
N LEU A 319 -5.53 -15.54 -3.95
CA LEU A 319 -4.62 -16.55 -3.40
C LEU A 319 -4.32 -17.71 -4.38
N GLY A 320 -5.10 -17.87 -5.45
CA GLY A 320 -4.96 -18.95 -6.43
C GLY A 320 -5.80 -20.20 -6.10
N ARG A 321 -6.83 -20.04 -5.25
CA ARG A 321 -7.77 -21.10 -4.87
C ARG A 321 -9.18 -20.75 -5.34
N PRO A 322 -9.49 -20.85 -6.65
CA PRO A 322 -10.82 -20.57 -7.16
C PRO A 322 -11.80 -21.67 -6.73
N THR A 323 -12.59 -21.44 -5.70
CA THR A 323 -13.78 -22.26 -5.41
C THR A 323 -14.93 -21.78 -6.30
N SER A 324 -15.07 -22.37 -7.48
CA SER A 324 -16.17 -22.08 -8.43
C SER A 324 -16.26 -20.62 -8.89
N VAL A 325 -15.13 -20.06 -9.33
CA VAL A 325 -15.02 -18.64 -9.73
C VAL A 325 -15.29 -18.45 -11.23
N THR A 326 -16.15 -17.50 -11.59
CA THR A 326 -16.35 -17.05 -12.98
C THR A 326 -15.30 -16.02 -13.39
N GLU A 327 -15.04 -15.86 -14.70
CA GLU A 327 -14.13 -14.83 -15.22
C GLU A 327 -14.54 -13.42 -14.75
N THR A 328 -15.84 -13.13 -14.72
CA THR A 328 -16.38 -11.85 -14.24
C THR A 328 -16.02 -11.59 -12.79
N TYR A 329 -16.16 -12.59 -11.90
CA TYR A 329 -15.79 -12.44 -10.50
C TYR A 329 -14.27 -12.21 -10.36
N ALA A 330 -13.45 -12.95 -11.11
CA ALA A 330 -12.00 -12.79 -11.11
C ALA A 330 -11.58 -11.36 -11.52
N LYS A 331 -12.23 -10.79 -12.54
CA LYS A 331 -11.99 -9.40 -12.98
C LYS A 331 -12.35 -8.39 -11.89
N VAL A 332 -13.53 -8.52 -11.27
CA VAL A 332 -13.99 -7.61 -10.21
C VAL A 332 -13.10 -7.70 -8.97
N SER A 333 -12.79 -8.92 -8.52
CA SER A 333 -11.89 -9.19 -7.39
C SER A 333 -10.50 -8.58 -7.60
N SER A 334 -9.93 -8.76 -8.80
CA SER A 334 -8.62 -8.18 -9.16
C SER A 334 -8.64 -6.65 -9.14
N LYS A 335 -9.72 -6.04 -9.64
CA LYS A 335 -9.87 -4.57 -9.62
C LYS A 335 -10.00 -4.04 -8.19
N LEU A 336 -10.81 -4.67 -7.35
CA LEU A 336 -10.94 -4.30 -5.93
C LEU A 336 -9.60 -4.43 -5.20
N PHE A 337 -8.84 -5.50 -5.46
CA PHE A 337 -7.51 -5.69 -4.90
C PHE A 337 -6.55 -4.55 -5.29
N LEU A 338 -6.52 -4.16 -6.56
CA LEU A 338 -5.67 -3.05 -7.02
C LEU A 338 -6.08 -1.70 -6.43
N MET A 339 -7.38 -1.42 -6.35
CA MET A 339 -7.90 -0.19 -5.73
C MET A 339 -7.53 -0.11 -4.25
N LYS A 340 -7.63 -1.21 -3.50
CA LYS A 340 -7.15 -1.27 -2.10
C LYS A 340 -5.65 -1.02 -2.00
N GLY A 341 -4.90 -1.52 -2.98
CA GLY A 341 -3.48 -1.25 -3.13
C GLY A 341 -3.11 0.23 -3.22
N GLU A 342 -4.01 1.08 -3.74
CA GLU A 342 -3.81 2.54 -3.80
C GLU A 342 -3.75 3.18 -2.41
N ASN A 343 -4.49 2.65 -1.45
CA ASN A 343 -4.42 3.14 -0.07
C ASN A 343 -3.08 2.80 0.58
N ILE A 344 -2.57 1.58 0.35
CA ILE A 344 -1.25 1.12 0.86
C ILE A 344 -0.10 1.98 0.30
N ARG A 345 -0.27 2.48 -0.91
CA ARG A 345 0.68 3.34 -1.61
C ARG A 345 0.79 4.75 -1.03
N HIS A 346 -0.24 5.27 -0.34
CA HIS A 346 -0.26 6.65 0.15
C HIS A 346 0.85 6.95 1.19
N PRO A 347 1.03 6.15 2.26
CA PRO A 347 2.11 6.39 3.20
C PRO A 347 3.50 6.42 2.58
N VAL A 348 3.75 5.49 1.66
CA VAL A 348 5.04 5.37 0.97
C VAL A 348 5.31 6.58 0.11
N LYS A 349 4.30 7.06 -0.62
CA LYS A 349 4.38 8.29 -1.40
C LYS A 349 4.72 9.49 -0.52
N ASN A 350 3.96 9.71 0.56
CA ASN A 350 4.12 10.86 1.44
C ASN A 350 5.53 10.88 2.06
N PHE A 351 6.00 9.72 2.51
CA PHE A 351 7.36 9.57 3.04
C PHE A 351 8.44 9.89 2.00
N LEU A 352 8.31 9.36 0.78
CA LEU A 352 9.31 9.58 -0.28
C LEU A 352 9.30 11.02 -0.78
N GLU A 353 8.14 11.66 -0.92
CA GLU A 353 8.06 13.09 -1.25
C GLU A 353 8.80 13.94 -0.21
N LYS A 354 8.57 13.69 1.08
CA LYS A 354 9.27 14.38 2.18
C LYS A 354 10.78 14.13 2.13
N THR A 355 11.18 12.87 2.00
CA THR A 355 12.58 12.44 2.00
C THR A 355 13.35 13.03 0.83
N LEU A 356 12.81 12.91 -0.38
CA LEU A 356 13.47 13.42 -1.59
C LEU A 356 13.44 14.94 -1.66
N THR A 357 12.40 15.59 -1.10
CA THR A 357 12.40 17.04 -0.93
C THR A 357 13.58 17.49 -0.06
N LEU A 358 13.83 16.82 1.06
CA LEU A 358 14.96 17.11 1.92
C LEU A 358 16.29 16.82 1.22
N HIS A 359 16.43 15.65 0.59
CA HIS A 359 17.61 15.25 -0.17
C HIS A 359 18.00 16.28 -1.24
N LEU A 360 17.06 16.67 -2.10
CA LEU A 360 17.32 17.63 -3.17
C LEU A 360 17.67 19.02 -2.62
N ARG A 361 17.04 19.45 -1.52
CA ARG A 361 17.37 20.73 -0.87
C ARG A 361 18.79 20.72 -0.29
N MET A 362 19.23 19.62 0.30
CA MET A 362 20.60 19.47 0.80
C MET A 362 21.63 19.49 -0.34
N LYS A 363 21.28 18.93 -1.51
CA LYS A 363 22.08 19.04 -2.74
C LYS A 363 22.04 20.43 -3.39
N GLY A 364 21.27 21.38 -2.84
CA GLY A 364 21.23 22.76 -3.30
C GLY A 364 20.20 23.07 -4.39
N PHE A 365 19.32 22.12 -4.75
CA PHE A 365 18.24 22.37 -5.70
C PHE A 365 17.22 23.37 -5.13
N ARG A 366 16.79 24.32 -5.95
CA ARG A 366 15.77 25.31 -5.61
C ARG A 366 14.48 25.02 -6.37
N PHE A 367 13.42 24.73 -5.64
CA PHE A 367 12.10 24.42 -6.19
C PHE A 367 11.03 24.70 -5.13
N THR A 368 9.79 24.91 -5.58
CA THR A 368 8.66 25.17 -4.69
C THR A 368 8.11 23.88 -4.10
N ARG A 369 7.90 22.87 -4.95
CA ARG A 369 7.28 21.60 -4.55
C ARG A 369 7.76 20.43 -5.40
N LEU A 370 7.97 19.28 -4.77
CA LEU A 370 8.13 17.98 -5.41
C LEU A 370 6.83 17.19 -5.21
N ARG A 371 6.29 16.59 -6.28
CA ARG A 371 5.16 15.67 -6.22
C ARG A 371 5.52 14.34 -6.87
N ALA A 372 5.06 13.26 -6.26
CA ALA A 372 5.07 11.92 -6.82
C ALA A 372 3.66 11.51 -7.24
N SER A 373 3.55 10.90 -8.40
CA SER A 373 2.40 10.07 -8.77
C SER A 373 2.88 8.65 -9.03
N TRP A 374 2.07 7.67 -8.64
CA TRP A 374 2.35 6.29 -9.02
C TRP A 374 2.14 6.16 -10.53
N LYS A 375 3.03 5.44 -11.21
CA LYS A 375 2.81 5.10 -12.61
C LYS A 375 1.56 4.22 -12.72
N GLU A 376 0.91 4.27 -13.87
CA GLU A 376 -0.18 3.35 -14.17
C GLU A 376 0.31 1.90 -14.03
N GLY A 377 -0.51 1.07 -13.39
CA GLY A 377 -0.25 -0.35 -13.28
C GLY A 377 -0.29 -1.04 -14.63
N ARG A 378 0.18 -2.29 -14.68
CA ARG A 378 0.00 -3.10 -15.88
C ARG A 378 -1.50 -3.39 -16.05
N PRO A 379 -2.04 -3.22 -17.27
CA PRO A 379 -3.43 -3.56 -17.56
C PRO A 379 -3.67 -5.05 -17.28
N LEU A 380 -4.75 -5.36 -16.55
CA LEU A 380 -5.15 -6.75 -16.29
C LEU A 380 -5.67 -7.41 -17.57
N ASN A 381 -6.32 -6.62 -18.43
CA ASN A 381 -6.70 -7.02 -19.78
C ASN A 381 -6.31 -5.89 -20.76
N PRO A 382 -5.20 -6.04 -21.51
CA PRO A 382 -4.76 -5.04 -22.47
C PRO A 382 -5.81 -4.66 -23.51
N GLU A 383 -6.70 -5.59 -23.90
CA GLU A 383 -7.73 -5.33 -24.90
C GLU A 383 -8.88 -4.49 -24.35
N ASP A 384 -9.40 -4.85 -23.16
CA ASP A 384 -10.45 -4.07 -22.49
C ASP A 384 -9.92 -2.67 -22.10
N ASP A 385 -8.66 -2.56 -21.67
CA ASP A 385 -8.05 -1.27 -21.32
C ASP A 385 -7.72 -0.43 -22.58
N ALA A 386 -7.36 -1.08 -23.70
CA ALA A 386 -7.22 -0.39 -24.99
C ALA A 386 -8.58 0.11 -25.51
N LEU A 387 -9.64 -0.70 -25.37
CA LEU A 387 -10.99 -0.28 -25.68
C LEU A 387 -11.42 0.88 -24.79
N ALA A 388 -11.19 0.80 -23.47
CA ALA A 388 -11.51 1.87 -22.53
C ALA A 388 -10.74 3.17 -22.86
N ARG A 389 -9.45 3.07 -23.19
CA ARG A 389 -8.66 4.23 -23.67
C ARG A 389 -9.24 4.81 -24.94
N LYS A 390 -9.54 3.98 -25.94
CA LYS A 390 -10.18 4.41 -27.18
C LYS A 390 -11.54 5.07 -26.92
N THR A 391 -12.34 4.52 -26.02
CA THR A 391 -13.65 5.08 -25.66
C THR A 391 -13.50 6.42 -24.94
N ASN A 392 -12.48 6.57 -24.07
CA ASN A 392 -12.17 7.83 -23.40
C ASN A 392 -11.64 8.87 -24.39
N GLU A 393 -10.78 8.48 -25.34
CA GLU A 393 -10.29 9.35 -26.41
C GLU A 393 -11.42 9.77 -27.34
N GLU A 394 -12.35 8.87 -27.68
CA GLU A 394 -13.57 9.17 -28.42
C GLU A 394 -14.49 10.10 -27.63
N ALA A 395 -14.64 9.90 -26.32
CA ALA A 395 -15.42 10.79 -25.45
C ALA A 395 -14.80 12.19 -25.32
N GLU A 396 -13.48 12.28 -25.20
CA GLU A 396 -12.74 13.55 -25.19
C GLU A 396 -12.81 14.26 -26.55
N LYS A 397 -12.72 13.49 -27.65
CA LYS A 397 -12.93 14.01 -29.00
C LYS A 397 -14.35 14.57 -29.16
N LEU A 398 -15.36 13.83 -28.72
CA LEU A 398 -16.76 14.25 -28.77
C LEU A 398 -17.02 15.46 -27.85
N ARG A 399 -16.37 15.52 -26.68
CA ARG A 399 -16.38 16.71 -25.81
C ARG A 399 -15.76 17.91 -26.52
N THR A 400 -14.61 17.74 -27.16
CA THR A 400 -13.91 18.77 -27.92
C THR A 400 -14.77 19.26 -29.08
N GLU A 401 -15.34 18.36 -29.87
CA GLU A 401 -16.23 18.68 -30.99
C GLU A 401 -17.47 19.43 -30.53
N ARG A 402 -18.09 19.02 -29.41
CA ARG A 402 -19.20 19.75 -28.80
C ARG A 402 -18.81 21.16 -28.39
N LEU A 403 -17.66 21.34 -27.74
CA LEU A 403 -17.18 22.66 -27.33
C LEU A 403 -16.87 23.54 -28.55
N ILE A 404 -16.31 22.99 -29.61
CA ILE A 404 -16.10 23.70 -30.89
C ILE A 404 -17.44 24.07 -31.53
N SER A 405 -18.45 23.19 -31.52
CA SER A 405 -19.80 23.50 -32.04
C SER A 405 -20.44 24.66 -31.26
N LEU A 406 -20.38 24.61 -29.93
CA LEU A 406 -20.90 25.69 -29.08
C LEU A 406 -20.18 27.02 -29.31
N TYR A 407 -18.88 26.99 -29.63
CA TYR A 407 -18.12 28.18 -30.02
C TYR A 407 -18.59 28.71 -31.38
N ASN A 408 -18.72 27.85 -32.39
CA ASN A 408 -19.16 28.22 -33.74
C ASN A 408 -20.61 28.75 -33.76
N GLU A 409 -21.47 28.25 -32.88
CA GLU A 409 -22.85 28.73 -32.68
C GLU A 409 -22.91 30.03 -31.84
N GLY A 410 -21.78 30.53 -31.35
CA GLY A 410 -21.69 31.75 -30.56
C GLY A 410 -22.19 31.63 -29.12
N VAL A 411 -22.39 30.41 -28.61
CA VAL A 411 -22.87 30.14 -27.24
C VAL A 411 -21.76 30.33 -26.21
N ILE A 412 -20.51 29.99 -26.56
CA ILE A 412 -19.33 30.19 -25.71
C ILE A 412 -18.28 31.03 -26.44
N ASP A 413 -17.52 31.84 -25.70
CA ASP A 413 -16.41 32.61 -26.27
C ASP A 413 -15.12 31.76 -26.35
N LEU A 414 -14.19 32.19 -27.19
CA LEU A 414 -12.94 31.45 -27.44
C LEU A 414 -12.12 31.23 -26.14
N ASN A 415 -12.16 32.18 -25.20
CA ASN A 415 -11.47 32.06 -23.93
C ASN A 415 -12.10 31.01 -22.99
N THR A 416 -13.42 30.89 -23.00
CA THR A 416 -14.11 29.82 -22.27
C THR A 416 -13.81 28.45 -22.87
N LEU A 417 -13.75 28.35 -24.22
CA LEU A 417 -13.29 27.14 -24.91
C LEU A 417 -11.87 26.74 -24.49
N ALA A 418 -10.92 27.69 -24.49
CA ALA A 418 -9.54 27.43 -24.09
C ALA A 418 -9.43 26.98 -22.62
N LYS A 419 -10.20 27.60 -21.72
CA LYS A 419 -10.24 27.25 -20.30
C LYS A 419 -10.80 25.85 -20.06
N GLU A 420 -11.84 25.45 -20.78
CA GLU A 420 -12.40 24.09 -20.74
C GLU A 420 -11.44 23.03 -21.29
N HIS A 421 -10.52 23.42 -22.18
CA HIS A 421 -9.41 22.58 -22.65
C HIS A 421 -8.15 22.64 -21.75
N GLY A 422 -8.24 23.28 -20.57
CA GLY A 422 -7.13 23.35 -19.62
C GLY A 422 -6.05 24.39 -19.97
N LEU A 423 -6.33 25.30 -20.90
CA LEU A 423 -5.44 26.42 -21.27
C LEU A 423 -5.86 27.69 -20.53
N GLU A 424 -4.92 28.53 -20.12
CA GLU A 424 -5.25 29.73 -19.33
C GLU A 424 -6.04 30.80 -20.13
N LYS A 425 -5.79 30.94 -21.43
CA LYS A 425 -6.49 31.85 -22.38
C LYS A 425 -6.38 31.35 -23.81
N ALA A 426 -7.31 31.74 -24.68
CA ALA A 426 -7.27 31.36 -26.10
C ALA A 426 -6.25 32.12 -26.93
N GLN A 427 -5.94 33.35 -26.53
CA GLN A 427 -4.86 34.16 -27.09
C GLN A 427 -3.96 34.65 -25.97
N GLY A 428 -2.68 34.26 -26.04
CA GLY A 428 -1.60 34.94 -25.35
C GLY A 428 -1.28 36.25 -26.06
N LYS A 429 -1.19 37.36 -25.31
CA LYS A 429 -0.99 38.73 -25.81
C LYS A 429 0.11 38.82 -26.88
N GLY A 430 -0.22 39.54 -27.95
CA GLY A 430 0.70 39.96 -29.00
C GLY A 430 1.97 40.62 -28.46
N ILE A 431 3.01 40.54 -29.27
CA ILE A 431 4.30 41.20 -29.07
C ILE A 431 4.01 42.64 -28.65
N SER A 432 4.32 43.00 -27.40
CA SER A 432 4.12 44.37 -26.93
C SER A 432 4.87 45.33 -27.87
N LYS A 433 4.36 46.55 -28.09
CA LYS A 433 5.07 47.59 -28.86
C LYS A 433 6.53 47.77 -28.37
N ASN A 434 6.79 47.47 -27.09
CA ASN A 434 8.11 47.47 -26.48
C ASN A 434 8.99 46.27 -26.87
N ALA A 435 8.40 45.08 -27.04
CA ALA A 435 9.10 43.89 -27.52
C ALA A 435 9.37 43.96 -29.04
N LEU A 436 8.44 44.51 -29.83
CA LEU A 436 8.62 44.66 -31.28
C LEU A 436 9.64 45.76 -31.60
N SER A 437 9.64 46.87 -30.85
CA SER A 437 10.69 47.89 -30.94
C SER A 437 12.05 47.40 -30.44
N ALA A 438 12.10 46.51 -29.43
CA ALA A 438 13.33 45.87 -29.00
C ALA A 438 13.90 44.91 -30.06
N ILE A 439 13.03 44.15 -30.74
CA ILE A 439 13.41 43.25 -31.84
C ILE A 439 13.88 44.06 -33.06
N LEU A 440 13.20 45.13 -33.44
CA LEU A 440 13.61 46.00 -34.56
C LEU A 440 14.95 46.69 -34.29
N ARG A 441 15.18 47.17 -33.06
CA ARG A 441 16.48 47.69 -32.63
C ARG A 441 17.58 46.62 -32.66
N SER A 442 17.25 45.36 -32.32
CA SER A 442 18.21 44.25 -32.39
C SER A 442 18.58 43.84 -33.83
N LEU A 443 17.74 44.21 -34.80
CA LEU A 443 17.94 43.99 -36.24
C LEU A 443 18.51 45.22 -36.96
N GLY A 444 18.85 46.29 -36.23
CA GLY A 444 19.44 47.52 -36.78
C GLY A 444 18.44 48.45 -37.49
N ILE A 445 17.14 48.23 -37.31
CA ILE A 445 16.06 49.01 -37.95
C ILE A 445 15.56 50.06 -36.95
N ASP A 446 15.51 51.33 -37.35
CA ASP A 446 15.01 52.41 -36.50
C ASP A 446 13.47 52.32 -36.35
N PRO A 447 12.95 52.05 -35.13
CA PRO A 447 11.50 51.93 -34.91
C PRO A 447 10.74 53.26 -35.03
N LEU A 448 11.43 54.39 -35.20
CA LEU A 448 10.83 55.71 -35.43
C LEU A 448 10.81 56.12 -36.90
N SER A 449 11.29 55.29 -37.84
CA SER A 449 11.22 55.62 -39.26
C SER A 449 9.77 55.64 -39.76
N GLN A 450 9.47 56.57 -40.67
CA GLN A 450 8.14 56.75 -41.25
C GLN A 450 7.63 55.45 -41.92
N GLU A 451 8.52 54.73 -42.60
CA GLU A 451 8.22 53.47 -43.30
C GLU A 451 7.80 52.33 -42.34
N VAL A 452 8.39 52.25 -41.15
CA VAL A 452 8.04 51.26 -40.13
C VAL A 452 6.70 51.59 -39.48
N GLN A 453 6.41 52.89 -39.28
CA GLN A 453 5.10 53.32 -38.77
C GLN A 453 3.98 53.04 -39.78
N ASP A 454 4.25 53.23 -41.08
CA ASP A 454 3.29 52.93 -42.15
C ASP A 454 3.03 51.42 -42.27
N LEU A 455 4.05 50.56 -42.10
CA LEU A 455 3.88 49.10 -42.09
C LEU A 455 3.02 48.61 -40.90
N VAL A 456 3.24 49.18 -39.71
CA VAL A 456 2.48 48.86 -38.49
C VAL A 456 1.02 49.33 -38.62
N ASN A 457 0.80 50.51 -39.20
CA ASN A 457 -0.55 51.03 -39.44
C ASN A 457 -1.31 50.21 -40.48
N THR A 458 -0.64 49.70 -41.52
CA THR A 458 -1.24 48.85 -42.56
C THR A 458 -1.71 47.50 -41.99
N TYR A 459 -0.94 46.92 -41.07
CA TYR A 459 -1.33 45.69 -40.35
C TYR A 459 -2.48 45.90 -39.36
N GLU A 460 -2.52 47.02 -38.63
CA GLU A 460 -3.64 47.35 -37.73
C GLU A 460 -4.95 47.59 -38.51
N HIS A 461 -4.90 48.12 -39.74
CA HIS A 461 -6.07 48.32 -40.59
C HIS A 461 -6.64 47.01 -41.16
N HIS A 462 -5.80 46.02 -41.50
CA HIS A 462 -6.27 44.69 -41.91
C HIS A 462 -6.92 43.92 -40.76
N SER A 463 -6.39 44.05 -39.54
CA SER A 463 -6.97 43.43 -38.34
C SER A 463 -8.36 44.01 -38.01
N LYS A 464 -8.55 45.33 -38.14
CA LYS A 464 -9.85 45.98 -37.90
C LYS A 464 -10.87 45.78 -39.03
N ARG A 465 -10.44 45.43 -40.25
CA ARG A 465 -11.34 45.04 -41.34
C ARG A 465 -11.95 43.66 -41.11
N ASN A 466 -11.17 42.72 -40.60
CA ASN A 466 -11.66 41.38 -40.26
C ASN A 466 -12.64 41.38 -39.07
N GLU A 467 -12.60 42.40 -38.20
CA GLU A 467 -13.59 42.60 -37.13
C GLU A 467 -14.94 43.17 -37.63
N ARG A 468 -15.05 43.66 -38.88
CA ARG A 468 -16.29 44.26 -39.42
C ARG A 468 -17.03 43.41 -40.48
N VAL A 469 -16.48 42.28 -40.92
CA VAL A 469 -17.07 41.46 -42.02
C VAL A 469 -17.81 40.21 -41.52
N ALA A 470 -17.80 39.90 -40.21
CA ALA A 470 -18.61 38.80 -39.66
C ALA A 470 -20.06 39.23 -39.33
N GLY A 471 -20.77 39.80 -40.32
CA GLY A 471 -22.19 40.14 -40.19
C GLY A 471 -22.80 40.72 -41.45
N GLY A 472 -23.33 39.85 -42.34
CA GLY A 472 -24.22 40.23 -43.44
C GLY A 472 -23.78 39.76 -44.81
N SER A 473 -24.51 38.79 -45.36
CA SER A 473 -24.42 38.27 -46.73
C SER A 473 -24.93 39.26 -47.79
N GLN A 474 -24.20 39.45 -48.88
CA GLN A 474 -24.68 39.49 -50.28
C GLN A 474 -23.51 39.66 -51.27
N GLU A 475 -23.45 38.79 -52.28
CA GLU A 475 -22.50 38.83 -53.42
C GLU A 475 -22.67 40.10 -54.28
N PRO A 476 -21.63 40.44 -55.08
CA PRO A 476 -21.89 40.40 -56.52
C PRO A 476 -20.80 39.72 -57.36
N ASP A 477 -21.29 39.14 -58.46
CA ASP A 477 -20.64 38.42 -59.56
C ASP A 477 -19.36 39.06 -60.13
N PHE A 478 -18.41 38.20 -60.52
CA PHE A 478 -17.69 38.36 -61.78
C PHE A 478 -17.50 37.00 -62.48
N ILE A 479 -17.98 36.98 -63.73
CA ILE A 479 -17.98 35.88 -64.68
C ILE A 479 -16.58 35.67 -65.29
N SER A 480 -16.24 34.38 -65.42
CA SER A 480 -15.26 33.69 -66.28
C SER A 480 -14.14 34.45 -67.00
N SER A 481 -12.93 33.90 -66.90
CA SER A 481 -12.19 33.51 -68.10
C SER A 481 -11.41 32.23 -67.79
N ASP A 482 -11.76 31.17 -68.52
CA ASP A 482 -10.98 29.94 -68.69
C ASP A 482 -9.56 30.28 -69.15
N GLU A 483 -8.56 29.58 -68.59
CA GLU A 483 -7.44 28.93 -69.31
C GLU A 483 -6.34 28.47 -68.33
N ASN A 484 -5.93 27.20 -68.48
CA ASN A 484 -4.69 26.56 -68.02
C ASN A 484 -4.62 25.86 -66.65
N ASP A 485 -5.59 25.00 -66.35
CA ASP A 485 -5.47 23.94 -65.32
C ASP A 485 -4.66 22.69 -65.76
N GLU A 486 -4.06 22.66 -66.97
CA GLU A 486 -3.27 21.50 -67.45
C GLU A 486 -1.73 21.66 -67.38
N GLU A 487 -1.20 22.84 -67.04
CA GLU A 487 0.25 23.08 -67.01
C GLU A 487 0.91 22.91 -65.62
N LEU A 488 0.14 23.05 -64.52
CA LEU A 488 0.67 22.93 -63.15
C LEU A 488 0.78 21.49 -62.64
N ASP A 489 -0.03 20.57 -63.16
CA ASP A 489 0.00 19.15 -62.76
C ASP A 489 1.15 18.36 -63.43
N ASN A 490 1.68 18.85 -64.55
CA ASN A 490 2.83 18.24 -65.24
C ASN A 490 4.19 18.62 -64.65
N GLU A 491 4.29 19.71 -63.87
CA GLU A 491 5.53 20.09 -63.18
C GLU A 491 5.74 19.37 -61.83
N PHE A 492 4.67 18.91 -61.17
CA PHE A 492 4.79 18.18 -59.90
C PHE A 492 5.10 16.68 -60.05
N GLN A 493 4.81 16.07 -61.21
CA GLN A 493 5.14 14.67 -61.51
C GLN A 493 6.62 14.45 -61.89
N LYS A 494 7.38 15.50 -62.23
CA LYS A 494 8.80 15.39 -62.62
C LYS A 494 9.84 15.50 -61.50
N LYS A 495 9.43 15.72 -60.24
CA LYS A 495 10.34 15.82 -59.07
C LYS A 495 10.39 14.58 -58.16
N ARG A 496 9.87 13.42 -58.63
CA ARG A 496 9.98 12.11 -57.93
C ARG A 496 10.80 11.06 -58.67
N ALA A 497 11.65 11.47 -59.59
CA ALA A 497 12.68 10.59 -60.15
C ALA A 497 13.99 11.36 -60.27
N PHE A 498 14.80 11.33 -59.22
CA PHE A 498 16.27 11.24 -59.24
C PHE A 498 16.76 10.81 -57.85
#